data_AF-A0A5D4MGR0-F1
#
_entry.id   AF-A0A5D4MGR0-F1
#
_cell.length_a   1.000
_cell.length_b   1.000
_cell.length_c   1.000
_cell.angle_alpha   90.00
_cell.angle_beta   90.00
_cell.angle_gamma   90.00
#
_symmetry.space_group_name_H-M   'P 1'
#
loop_
_entity.id
_entity.type
_entity.pdbx_description
1 polymer ?
#
loop_
_entity_poly.entity_id
_entity_poly.type
_entity_poly.pdbx_seq_one_letter_code
_entity_poly.pdbx_strand_id
1 'polypeptide(L)'
;MSNKNNNDQNNRNEYFEDRAGTDEARYHVVPNDEKGWAVKEEGNDDPVYTADSKSDAVKEAKQRAEKSGTMAYVHSEHGQIEEQHNYKDE
;
A
#
# COMPACT_ATOMS: atom_id res chain seq x y z
N MET A 1 -21.90 31.23 0.31
CA MET A 1 -21.22 30.19 1.11
C MET A 1 -21.25 28.91 0.31
N SER A 2 -20.18 28.61 -0.44
CA SER A 2 -20.10 27.40 -1.27
C SER A 2 -19.34 26.32 -0.52
N ASN A 3 -19.98 25.16 -0.38
CA ASN A 3 -19.63 24.06 0.51
C ASN A 3 -19.04 22.89 -0.29
N LYS A 4 -17.82 22.47 0.07
CA LYS A 4 -17.20 21.12 -0.03
C LYS A 4 -17.12 20.51 -1.45
N ASN A 5 -16.05 19.88 -1.91
CA ASN A 5 -15.04 19.05 -1.26
C ASN A 5 -13.90 18.93 -2.30
N ASN A 6 -12.80 19.67 -2.16
CA ASN A 6 -11.74 19.67 -3.17
C ASN A 6 -10.85 18.44 -2.96
N ASN A 7 -11.16 17.39 -3.71
CA ASN A 7 -10.25 16.51 -4.43
C ASN A 7 -8.75 16.59 -4.02
N ASP A 8 -8.44 16.03 -2.86
CA ASP A 8 -7.09 15.90 -2.26
C ASP A 8 -6.34 14.66 -2.82
N GLN A 9 -6.59 14.29 -4.07
CA GLN A 9 -5.92 13.16 -4.73
C GLN A 9 -4.74 13.60 -5.59
N ASN A 10 -4.74 14.83 -6.12
CA ASN A 10 -3.66 15.30 -7.01
C ASN A 10 -2.34 15.59 -6.28
N ASN A 11 -2.37 15.96 -5.00
CA ASN A 11 -1.14 16.31 -4.26
C ASN A 11 -0.48 15.11 -3.56
N ARG A 12 -1.19 13.98 -3.47
CA ARG A 12 -0.65 12.76 -2.83
C ARG A 12 0.27 11.98 -3.77
N ASN A 13 -0.03 12.01 -5.07
CA ASN A 13 0.76 11.33 -6.10
C ASN A 13 2.23 11.79 -6.10
N GLU A 14 2.47 13.09 -5.99
CA GLU A 14 3.83 13.66 -5.95
C GLU A 14 4.65 13.08 -4.77
N TYR A 15 4.02 12.83 -3.61
CA TYR A 15 4.67 12.25 -2.43
C TYR A 15 4.89 10.74 -2.50
N PHE A 16 4.16 10.06 -3.40
CA PHE A 16 4.29 8.63 -3.69
C PHE A 16 5.33 8.38 -4.80
N GLU A 17 5.42 9.30 -5.77
CA GLU A 17 6.36 9.23 -6.89
C GLU A 17 7.82 9.35 -6.42
N ASP A 18 8.12 10.17 -5.40
CA ASP A 18 9.47 10.28 -4.84
C ASP A 18 10.02 8.97 -4.24
N ARG A 19 9.14 8.03 -3.85
CA ARG A 19 9.55 6.72 -3.29
C ARG A 19 9.45 5.57 -4.29
N ALA A 20 8.88 5.81 -5.46
CA ALA A 20 8.68 4.82 -6.50
C ALA A 20 10.00 4.15 -6.89
N GLY A 21 10.12 2.83 -6.70
CA GLY A 21 11.33 2.09 -7.05
C GLY A 21 12.56 2.40 -6.21
N THR A 22 12.38 3.06 -5.05
CA THR A 22 13.45 3.28 -4.06
C THR A 22 13.36 2.25 -2.94
N ASP A 23 14.45 2.08 -2.18
CA ASP A 23 14.44 1.28 -0.95
C ASP A 23 13.49 1.82 0.14
N GLU A 24 12.88 3.00 -0.05
CA GLU A 24 11.86 3.54 0.85
C GLU A 24 10.42 3.23 0.43
N ALA A 25 10.23 2.49 -0.67
CA ALA A 25 8.92 2.12 -1.18
C ALA A 25 8.11 1.33 -0.14
N ARG A 26 6.88 1.78 0.08
CA ARG A 26 5.96 1.18 1.05
C ARG A 26 5.09 0.14 0.36
N TYR A 27 4.70 -0.88 1.10
CA TYR A 27 3.86 -1.95 0.56
C TYR A 27 2.41 -1.76 0.99
N HIS A 28 1.48 -1.89 0.05
CA HIS A 28 0.05 -1.73 0.26
C HIS A 28 -0.69 -3.02 -0.07
N VAL A 29 -1.38 -3.58 0.91
CA VAL A 29 -2.29 -4.72 0.72
C VAL A 29 -3.68 -4.17 0.46
N VAL A 30 -4.17 -4.35 -0.76
CA VAL A 30 -5.46 -3.83 -1.23
C VAL A 30 -6.35 -4.97 -1.74
N PRO A 31 -7.69 -4.86 -1.63
CA PRO A 31 -8.59 -5.79 -2.28
C PRO A 31 -8.41 -5.73 -3.81
N ASN A 32 -8.43 -6.89 -4.47
CA ASN A 32 -8.35 -7.03 -5.92
C ASN A 32 -9.72 -7.38 -6.51
N ASP A 33 -10.03 -6.85 -7.69
CA ASP A 33 -11.32 -7.05 -8.38
C ASP A 33 -11.61 -8.51 -8.71
N GLU A 34 -10.57 -9.33 -8.95
CA GLU A 34 -10.69 -10.75 -9.30
C GLU A 34 -10.92 -11.68 -8.09
N LYS A 35 -11.57 -11.17 -7.03
CA LYS A 35 -11.81 -11.86 -5.76
C LYS A 35 -10.51 -12.31 -5.09
N GLY A 36 -9.78 -11.35 -4.56
CA GLY A 36 -8.58 -11.63 -3.78
C GLY A 36 -7.96 -10.38 -3.20
N TRP A 37 -6.67 -10.47 -2.92
CA TRP A 37 -5.86 -9.45 -2.30
C TRP A 37 -4.59 -9.26 -3.13
N ALA A 38 -4.21 -8.02 -3.33
CA ALA A 38 -3.01 -7.65 -4.04
C ALA A 38 -2.07 -6.87 -3.12
N VAL A 39 -0.78 -7.17 -3.21
CA VAL A 39 0.28 -6.37 -2.63
C VAL A 39 0.81 -5.46 -3.73
N LYS A 40 0.75 -4.16 -3.50
CA LYS A 40 1.29 -3.13 -4.39
C LYS A 40 2.47 -2.45 -3.72
N GLU A 41 3.48 -2.13 -4.51
CA GLU A 41 4.60 -1.30 -4.07
C GLU A 41 4.26 0.16 -4.39
N GLU A 42 4.53 1.07 -3.45
CA GLU A 42 4.31 2.50 -3.63
C GLU A 42 5.10 2.99 -4.85
N GLY A 43 4.37 3.57 -5.82
CA GLY A 43 4.94 4.03 -7.09
C GLY A 43 5.04 2.98 -8.19
N ASN A 44 4.54 1.76 -7.95
CA ASN A 44 4.39 0.73 -8.97
C ASN A 44 2.88 0.52 -9.27
N ASP A 45 2.50 0.63 -10.55
CA ASP A 45 1.12 0.41 -10.98
C ASP A 45 0.70 -1.06 -10.85
N ASP A 46 1.65 -1.97 -11.10
CA ASP A 46 1.40 -3.40 -11.10
C ASP A 46 1.52 -3.99 -9.68
N PRO A 47 0.62 -4.91 -9.31
CA PRO A 47 0.74 -5.64 -8.06
C PRO A 47 1.97 -6.53 -8.09
N VAL A 48 2.83 -6.39 -7.07
CA VAL A 48 4.04 -7.19 -6.92
C VAL A 48 3.76 -8.60 -6.42
N TYR A 49 2.55 -8.83 -5.89
CA TYR A 49 2.03 -10.13 -5.50
C TYR A 49 0.50 -10.11 -5.43
N THR A 50 -0.14 -11.24 -5.72
CA THR A 50 -1.59 -11.43 -5.57
C THR A 50 -1.86 -12.75 -4.85
N ALA A 51 -2.85 -12.77 -3.98
CA ALA A 51 -3.30 -13.95 -3.27
C ALA A 51 -4.82 -13.96 -3.12
N ASP A 52 -5.42 -15.14 -3.02
CA ASP A 52 -6.85 -15.28 -2.77
C ASP A 52 -7.25 -14.86 -1.34
N SER A 53 -6.31 -14.94 -0.39
CA SER A 53 -6.54 -14.67 1.02
C SER A 53 -5.78 -13.44 1.54
N LYS A 54 -6.46 -12.64 2.38
CA LYS A 54 -5.86 -11.45 3.03
C LYS A 54 -4.61 -11.82 3.79
N SER A 55 -4.65 -12.91 4.56
CA SER A 55 -3.54 -13.34 5.40
C SER A 55 -2.26 -13.60 4.61
N ASP A 56 -2.38 -14.18 3.41
CA ASP A 56 -1.22 -14.46 2.54
C ASP A 56 -0.64 -13.16 1.96
N ALA A 57 -1.50 -12.25 1.49
CA ALA A 57 -1.06 -10.95 1.00
C ALA A 57 -0.41 -10.11 2.12
N VAL A 58 -0.99 -10.12 3.33
CA VAL A 58 -0.43 -9.42 4.49
C VAL A 58 0.94 -10.00 4.88
N LYS A 59 1.07 -11.32 4.89
CA LYS A 59 2.35 -11.97 5.20
C LYS A 59 3.44 -11.58 4.20
N GLU A 60 3.11 -11.60 2.91
CA GLU A 60 4.05 -11.22 1.85
C GLU A 60 4.44 -9.74 1.96
N ALA A 61 3.48 -8.84 2.18
CA ALA A 61 3.74 -7.41 2.37
C ALA A 61 4.64 -7.14 3.58
N LYS A 62 4.39 -7.81 4.71
CA LYS A 62 5.23 -7.72 5.92
C LYS A 62 6.66 -8.17 5.64
N GLN A 63 6.82 -9.33 5.00
CA GLN A 63 8.15 -9.87 4.70
C GLN A 63 8.95 -8.97 3.77
N ARG A 64 8.29 -8.34 2.78
CA ARG A 64 8.94 -7.40 1.86
C ARG A 64 9.30 -6.09 2.56
N ALA A 65 8.36 -5.53 3.32
CA ALA A 65 8.61 -4.32 4.09
C ALA A 65 9.73 -4.50 5.12
N GLU A 66 9.78 -5.65 5.80
CA GLU A 66 10.86 -5.99 6.74
C GLU A 66 12.22 -6.13 6.02
N LYS A 67 12.27 -6.80 4.86
CA LYS A 67 13.50 -6.92 4.07
C LYS A 67 14.02 -5.60 3.53
N SER A 68 13.12 -4.71 3.12
CA SER A 68 13.46 -3.38 2.60
C SER A 68 13.63 -2.34 3.72
N GLY A 69 13.32 -2.68 4.98
CA GLY A 69 13.32 -1.71 6.08
C GLY A 69 12.29 -0.59 5.88
N THR A 70 11.11 -0.89 5.35
CA THR A 70 10.05 0.08 5.02
C THR A 70 8.78 -0.14 5.83
N MET A 71 7.63 0.22 5.28
CA MET A 71 6.34 0.08 5.95
C MET A 71 5.36 -0.72 5.09
N ALA A 72 4.48 -1.47 5.75
CA ALA A 72 3.37 -2.17 5.13
C ALA A 72 2.04 -1.61 5.63
N TYR A 73 1.14 -1.25 4.73
CA TYR A 73 -0.23 -0.84 4.99
C TYR A 73 -1.20 -1.93 4.56
N VAL A 74 -2.13 -2.28 5.42
CA VAL A 74 -3.18 -3.26 5.15
C VAL A 74 -4.51 -2.55 5.07
N HIS A 75 -5.11 -2.57 3.89
CA HIS A 75 -6.44 -2.03 3.68
C HIS A 75 -7.51 -3.08 4.04
N SER A 76 -8.72 -2.62 4.36
CA SER A 76 -9.92 -3.44 4.46
C SER A 76 -10.48 -3.74 3.09
N GLU A 77 -11.48 -4.63 3.05
CA GLU A 77 -12.31 -4.87 1.85
C GLU A 77 -13.01 -3.59 1.37
N HIS A 78 -13.16 -2.58 2.24
CA HIS A 78 -13.69 -1.26 1.92
C HIS A 78 -12.61 -0.24 1.51
N GLY A 79 -11.34 -0.67 1.39
CA GLY A 79 -10.22 0.17 1.00
C GLY A 79 -9.68 1.10 2.09
N GLN A 80 -10.18 1.00 3.33
CA GLN A 80 -9.69 1.80 4.46
C GLN A 80 -8.47 1.13 5.10
N ILE A 81 -7.49 1.90 5.56
CA ILE A 81 -6.34 1.32 6.28
C ILE A 81 -6.84 0.75 7.62
N GLU A 82 -6.66 -0.56 7.82
CA GLU A 82 -6.95 -1.25 9.08
C GLU A 82 -5.69 -1.48 9.90
N GLU A 83 -4.58 -1.81 9.24
CA GLU A 83 -3.33 -2.16 9.91
C GLU A 83 -2.15 -1.44 9.25
N GLN A 84 -1.17 -1.05 10.05
CA GLN A 84 0.10 -0.48 9.57
C GLN A 84 1.26 -1.13 10.34
N HIS A 85 2.29 -1.52 9.61
CA HIS A 85 3.53 -2.07 10.16
C HIS A 85 4.69 -1.20 9.72
N ASN A 86 5.51 -0.80 10.68
CA ASN A 86 6.71 -0.03 10.42
C ASN A 86 7.93 -0.88 10.75
N TYR A 87 8.81 -1.06 9.77
CA TYR A 87 10.05 -1.80 9.87
C TYR A 87 11.26 -0.91 9.56
N LYS A 88 11.09 0.41 9.52
CA LYS A 88 12.21 1.35 9.48
C LYS A 88 12.98 1.22 10.80
N ASP A 89 14.21 0.74 10.72
CA ASP A 89 15.18 0.81 11.82
C ASP A 89 15.52 2.29 12.11
N GLU A 90 15.67 2.64 13.38
CA GLU A 90 15.91 4.02 13.88
C GLU A 90 17.39 4.40 13.86
#